data_AF-A0A1W7M9Q1-F1
#
_entry.id   AF-A0A1W7M9Q1-F1
#
_cell.length_a   1.000
_cell.length_b   1.000
_cell.length_c   1.000
_cell.angle_alpha   90.00
_cell.angle_beta   90.00
_cell.angle_gamma   90.00
#
_symmetry.space_group_name_H-M   'P 1'
#
loop_
_entity.id
_entity.type
_entity.pdbx_description
1 polymer ?
#
loop_
_entity_poly.entity_id
_entity_poly.type
_entity_poly.pdbx_seq_one_letter_code
_entity_poly.pdbx_strand_id
1 'polypeptide(L)'
;MSDRFAAMIRVDQAGEYGAVRIYAGQMAVMGDRAPHSAEVAAMAAQEADHRKRFDALLAQRGVRPTALQPVWSVAGFALGAATALIGPEAAMACTAAIETEIDRHYTEQLDELGDDDPELAAMVREFRDDEREHRDAAIAAGAERAPGYPVLFHAIRFGCRAAIALSKRI
;
A
#
# COMPACT_ATOMS: atom_id res chain seq x y z
N MET A 1 21.98 -6.40 12.58
CA MET A 1 20.91 -6.60 11.59
C MET A 1 21.56 -6.70 10.22
N SER A 2 21.20 -7.70 9.41
CA SER A 2 21.73 -7.82 8.04
C SER A 2 21.22 -6.66 7.18
N ASP A 3 22.03 -6.18 6.23
CA ASP A 3 21.63 -5.15 5.25
C ASP A 3 20.34 -5.55 4.51
N ARG A 4 20.11 -6.85 4.34
CA ARG A 4 18.89 -7.44 3.80
C ARG A 4 17.64 -7.08 4.59
N PHE A 5 17.65 -7.28 5.91
CA PHE A 5 16.49 -6.99 6.76
C PHE A 5 16.24 -5.49 6.91
N ALA A 6 17.31 -4.69 6.92
CA ALA A 6 17.18 -3.24 6.86
C ALA A 6 16.51 -2.78 5.54
N ALA A 7 16.82 -3.43 4.41
CA ALA A 7 16.18 -3.14 3.14
C ALA A 7 14.70 -3.56 3.12
N MET A 8 14.34 -4.71 3.70
CA MET A 8 12.94 -5.15 3.83
C MET A 8 12.09 -4.12 4.57
N ILE A 9 12.47 -3.77 5.81
CA ILE A 9 11.71 -2.83 6.65
C ILE A 9 11.58 -1.46 5.97
N ARG A 10 12.63 -1.01 5.28
CA ARG A 10 12.59 0.26 4.53
C ARG A 10 11.54 0.23 3.42
N VAL A 11 11.46 -0.89 2.70
CA VAL A 11 10.54 -1.07 1.58
C VAL A 11 9.12 -1.18 2.07
N ASP A 12 8.89 -1.91 3.15
CA ASP A 12 7.57 -2.03 3.77
C ASP A 12 7.09 -0.65 4.22
N GLN A 13 7.93 0.07 4.98
CA GLN A 13 7.59 1.43 5.40
C GLN A 13 7.33 2.38 4.23
N ALA A 14 8.06 2.24 3.13
CA ALA A 14 7.83 3.03 1.92
C ALA A 14 6.52 2.64 1.20
N GLY A 15 6.17 1.35 1.22
CA GLY A 15 4.90 0.81 0.73
C GLY A 15 3.72 1.42 1.48
N GLU A 16 3.72 1.28 2.81
CA GLU A 16 2.67 1.83 3.67
C GLU A 16 2.57 3.36 3.54
N TYR A 17 3.73 4.02 3.50
CA TYR A 17 3.75 5.46 3.24
C TYR A 17 3.07 5.81 1.91
N GLY A 18 3.34 5.04 0.85
CA GLY A 18 2.69 5.20 -0.44
C GLY A 18 1.17 4.99 -0.37
N ALA A 19 0.73 3.92 0.27
CA ALA A 19 -0.68 3.56 0.43
C ALA A 19 -1.45 4.63 1.23
N VAL A 20 -0.93 5.09 2.38
CA VAL A 20 -1.50 6.25 3.12
C VAL A 20 -1.69 7.46 2.20
N ARG A 21 -0.75 7.70 1.28
CA ARG A 21 -0.83 8.85 0.36
C ARG A 21 -1.87 8.64 -0.73
N ILE A 22 -2.03 7.42 -1.22
CA ILE A 22 -3.11 7.06 -2.17
C ILE A 22 -4.47 7.28 -1.52
N TYR A 23 -4.70 6.74 -0.33
CA TYR A 23 -5.94 6.95 0.41
C TYR A 23 -6.22 8.42 0.71
N ALA A 24 -5.19 9.19 1.08
CA ALA A 24 -5.34 10.64 1.26
C ALA A 24 -5.76 11.36 -0.04
N GLY A 25 -5.24 10.92 -1.19
CA GLY A 25 -5.65 11.43 -2.51
C GLY A 25 -7.10 11.08 -2.85
N GLN A 26 -7.51 9.83 -2.61
CA GLN A 26 -8.89 9.40 -2.82
C GLN A 26 -9.86 10.20 -1.94
N MET A 27 -9.57 10.31 -0.63
CA MET A 27 -10.40 11.05 0.32
C MET A 27 -10.47 12.54 0.01
N ALA A 28 -9.41 13.15 -0.52
CA ALA A 28 -9.43 14.55 -0.94
C ALA A 28 -10.44 14.84 -2.06
N VAL A 29 -10.76 13.84 -2.87
CA VAL A 29 -11.72 13.96 -3.98
C VAL A 29 -13.11 13.45 -3.59
N MET A 30 -13.17 12.29 -2.93
CA MET A 30 -14.43 11.63 -2.57
C MET A 30 -15.12 12.30 -1.38
N GLY A 31 -14.35 12.86 -0.44
CA GLY A 31 -14.87 13.36 0.82
C GLY A 31 -15.63 12.28 1.60
N ASP A 32 -16.70 12.69 2.26
CA ASP A 32 -17.55 11.87 3.14
C ASP A 32 -18.89 11.44 2.50
N ARG A 33 -19.15 11.84 1.26
CA ARG A 33 -20.47 11.68 0.61
C ARG A 33 -20.44 10.87 -0.68
N ALA A 34 -19.28 10.61 -1.26
CA ALA A 34 -19.22 9.77 -2.44
C ALA A 34 -19.54 8.31 -2.07
N PRO A 35 -20.03 7.50 -3.03
CA PRO A 35 -20.12 6.06 -2.83
C PRO A 35 -18.78 5.49 -2.34
N HIS A 36 -18.84 4.58 -1.37
CA HIS A 36 -17.68 3.93 -0.76
C HIS A 36 -16.72 4.82 0.05
N SER A 37 -17.05 6.09 0.28
CA SER A 37 -16.23 6.99 1.10
C SER A 37 -15.97 6.46 2.52
N ALA A 38 -16.94 5.77 3.13
CA ALA A 38 -16.79 5.22 4.48
C ALA A 38 -15.81 4.05 4.50
N GLU A 39 -15.89 3.17 3.50
CA GLU A 39 -14.97 2.06 3.29
C GLU A 39 -13.54 2.57 3.04
N VAL A 40 -13.37 3.55 2.15
CA VAL A 40 -12.06 4.21 1.92
C VAL A 40 -11.52 4.81 3.22
N ALA A 41 -12.36 5.50 4.00
CA ALA A 41 -11.93 6.10 5.26
C ALA A 41 -11.49 5.06 6.30
N ALA A 42 -12.16 3.91 6.37
CA ALA A 42 -11.80 2.81 7.24
C ALA A 42 -10.45 2.20 6.85
N MET A 43 -10.27 1.86 5.56
CA MET A 43 -9.00 1.33 5.04
C MET A 43 -7.85 2.34 5.25
N ALA A 44 -8.11 3.62 4.99
CA ALA A 44 -7.13 4.70 5.22
C ALA A 44 -6.68 4.81 6.69
N ALA A 45 -7.58 4.55 7.64
CA ALA A 45 -7.25 4.58 9.07
C ALA A 45 -6.38 3.39 9.46
N GLN A 46 -6.70 2.19 8.96
CA GLN A 46 -5.94 0.97 9.20
C GLN A 46 -4.52 1.07 8.62
N GLU A 47 -4.41 1.52 7.38
CA GLU A 47 -3.14 1.79 6.70
C GLU A 47 -2.28 2.85 7.43
N ALA A 48 -2.92 3.87 8.03
CA ALA A 48 -2.19 4.83 8.87
C ALA A 48 -1.59 4.20 10.13
N ASP A 49 -2.27 3.21 10.72
CA ASP A 49 -1.76 2.44 11.86
C ASP A 49 -0.65 1.47 11.45
N HIS A 50 -0.76 0.82 10.27
CA HIS A 50 0.30 0.00 9.71
C HIS A 50 1.58 0.80 9.49
N ARG A 51 1.49 1.94 8.81
CA ARG A 51 2.60 2.88 8.64
C ARG A 51 3.22 3.27 9.98
N LYS A 52 2.41 3.61 10.98
CA LYS A 52 2.91 4.00 12.31
C LYS A 52 3.73 2.89 12.95
N ARG A 53 3.33 1.63 12.78
CA ARG A 53 4.07 0.47 13.30
C ARG A 53 5.41 0.30 12.57
N PHE A 54 5.46 0.46 11.25
CA PHE A 54 6.75 0.43 10.54
C PHE A 54 7.64 1.64 10.83
N ASP A 55 7.07 2.84 10.99
CA ASP A 55 7.83 4.03 11.40
C ASP A 55 8.48 3.80 12.78
N ALA A 56 7.76 3.16 13.72
CA ALA A 56 8.31 2.76 15.00
C ALA A 56 9.39 1.68 14.86
N LEU A 57 9.19 0.69 13.98
CA LEU A 57 10.15 -0.38 13.72
C LEU A 57 11.45 0.15 13.08
N LEU A 58 11.35 1.10 12.13
CA LEU A 58 12.49 1.80 11.55
C LEU A 58 13.32 2.47 12.65
N ALA A 59 12.67 3.23 13.53
CA ALA A 59 13.32 3.95 14.62
C ALA A 59 13.97 2.99 15.61
N GLN A 60 13.25 1.93 16.03
CA GLN A 60 13.74 0.92 16.97
C GLN A 60 14.97 0.18 16.42
N ARG A 61 14.96 -0.15 15.13
CA ARG A 61 16.02 -0.95 14.50
C ARG A 61 17.11 -0.11 13.83
N GLY A 62 17.01 1.22 13.88
CA GLY A 62 18.00 2.15 13.32
C GLY A 62 18.06 2.13 11.78
N VAL A 63 16.94 1.80 11.13
CA VAL A 63 16.83 1.78 9.66
C VAL A 63 16.40 3.16 9.17
N ARG A 64 17.03 3.65 8.12
CA ARG A 64 16.62 4.90 7.46
C ARG A 64 15.52 4.62 6.42
N PRO A 65 14.50 5.50 6.31
CA PRO A 65 13.54 5.43 5.22
C PRO A 65 14.23 5.67 3.87
N THR A 66 13.58 5.26 2.78
CA THR A 66 14.11 5.50 1.42
C THR A 66 14.19 6.98 1.11
N ALA A 67 15.25 7.40 0.41
CA ALA A 67 15.37 8.79 -0.06
C ALA A 67 14.30 9.16 -1.11
N LEU A 68 13.58 8.18 -1.68
CA LEU A 68 12.50 8.38 -2.64
C LEU A 68 11.16 8.75 -1.99
N GLN A 69 11.08 8.81 -0.66
CA GLN A 69 9.84 9.11 0.06
C GLN A 69 9.10 10.38 -0.43
N PRO A 70 9.78 11.51 -0.75
CA PRO A 70 9.09 12.68 -1.30
C PRO A 70 8.43 12.42 -2.66
N VAL A 71 9.06 11.60 -3.51
CA VAL A 71 8.53 11.22 -4.81
C VAL A 71 7.29 10.35 -4.63
N TRP A 72 7.36 9.35 -3.75
CA TRP A 72 6.22 8.48 -3.43
C TRP A 72 5.07 9.24 -2.78
N SER A 73 5.37 10.31 -2.02
CA SER A 73 4.36 11.17 -1.42
C SER A 73 3.46 11.85 -2.46
N VAL A 74 4.10 12.39 -3.51
CA VAL A 74 3.41 13.07 -4.60
C VAL A 74 2.74 12.06 -5.52
N ALA A 75 3.45 11.01 -5.91
CA ALA A 75 2.95 9.99 -6.82
C ALA A 75 1.74 9.24 -6.24
N GLY A 76 1.80 8.80 -4.98
CA GLY A 76 0.70 8.13 -4.31
C GLY A 76 -0.54 9.02 -4.22
N PHE A 77 -0.38 10.26 -3.74
CA PHE A 77 -1.49 11.21 -3.66
C PHE A 77 -2.11 11.52 -5.02
N ALA A 78 -1.28 11.76 -6.05
CA ALA A 78 -1.76 12.03 -7.39
C ALA A 78 -2.52 10.84 -7.97
N LEU A 79 -2.02 9.61 -7.76
CA LEU A 79 -2.70 8.39 -8.20
C LEU A 79 -4.07 8.22 -7.53
N GLY A 80 -4.13 8.38 -6.20
CA GLY A 80 -5.38 8.29 -5.45
C GLY A 80 -6.40 9.34 -5.89
N ALA A 81 -5.96 10.60 -6.02
CA ALA A 81 -6.83 11.68 -6.48
C ALA A 81 -7.30 11.47 -7.93
N ALA A 82 -6.40 11.06 -8.83
CA ALA A 82 -6.75 10.83 -10.24
C ALA A 82 -7.77 9.71 -10.40
N THR A 83 -7.62 8.61 -9.66
CA THR A 83 -8.55 7.48 -9.72
C THR A 83 -9.90 7.82 -9.11
N ALA A 84 -9.93 8.54 -7.99
CA ALA A 84 -11.18 9.07 -7.43
C ALA A 84 -11.88 10.10 -8.34
N LEU A 85 -11.13 10.89 -9.11
CA LEU A 85 -11.71 11.82 -10.10
C LEU A 85 -12.38 11.09 -11.27
N ILE A 86 -11.90 9.88 -11.62
CA ILE A 86 -12.55 9.02 -12.61
C ILE A 86 -13.87 8.47 -12.05
N GLY A 87 -13.87 8.06 -10.78
CA GLY A 87 -15.07 7.68 -10.04
C GLY A 87 -14.81 6.71 -8.88
N PRO A 88 -15.85 6.43 -8.07
CA PRO A 88 -15.74 5.55 -6.91
C PRO A 88 -15.22 4.14 -7.25
N GLU A 89 -15.71 3.54 -8.33
CA GLU A 89 -15.25 2.22 -8.78
C GLU A 89 -13.78 2.25 -9.23
N ALA A 90 -13.31 3.35 -9.83
CA ALA A 90 -11.91 3.51 -10.21
C ALA A 90 -11.00 3.73 -9.01
N ALA A 91 -11.46 4.42 -7.96
CA ALA A 91 -10.78 4.46 -6.67
C ALA A 91 -10.67 3.05 -6.07
N MET A 92 -11.75 2.27 -6.06
CA MET A 92 -11.72 0.88 -5.62
C MET A 92 -10.81 0.00 -6.49
N ALA A 93 -10.74 0.24 -7.80
CA ALA A 93 -9.80 -0.45 -8.68
C ALA A 93 -8.34 -0.13 -8.34
N CYS A 94 -8.06 1.11 -7.93
CA CYS A 94 -6.75 1.50 -7.42
C CYS A 94 -6.42 0.73 -6.16
N THR A 95 -7.33 0.70 -5.17
CA THR A 95 -7.18 -0.07 -3.93
C THR A 95 -6.92 -1.55 -4.23
N ALA A 96 -7.80 -2.20 -4.98
CA ALA A 96 -7.62 -3.61 -5.34
C ALA A 96 -6.26 -3.89 -6.03
N ALA A 97 -5.80 -2.96 -6.87
CA ALA A 97 -4.51 -3.08 -7.55
C ALA A 97 -3.32 -2.97 -6.60
N ILE A 98 -3.31 -1.99 -5.69
CA ILE A 98 -2.20 -1.81 -4.74
C ILE A 98 -2.14 -2.96 -3.74
N GLU A 99 -3.29 -3.38 -3.20
CA GLU A 99 -3.33 -4.43 -2.18
C GLU A 99 -2.95 -5.79 -2.76
N THR A 100 -3.24 -6.03 -4.04
CA THR A 100 -2.73 -7.21 -4.74
C THR A 100 -1.20 -7.25 -4.79
N GLU A 101 -0.54 -6.10 -4.91
CA GLU A 101 0.93 -6.06 -4.96
C GLU A 101 1.57 -6.07 -3.59
N ILE A 102 0.92 -5.47 -2.59
CA ILE A 102 1.38 -5.51 -1.19
C ILE A 102 1.22 -6.94 -0.65
N ASP A 103 0.08 -7.61 -0.86
CA ASP A 103 -0.12 -9.04 -0.52
C ASP A 103 0.98 -9.92 -1.13
N ARG A 104 1.27 -9.73 -2.43
CA ARG A 104 2.35 -10.48 -3.08
C ARG A 104 3.70 -10.18 -2.45
N HIS A 105 4.04 -8.91 -2.26
CA HIS A 105 5.33 -8.50 -1.67
C HIS A 105 5.51 -9.07 -0.25
N TYR A 106 4.48 -9.00 0.58
CA TYR A 106 4.50 -9.58 1.93
C TYR A 106 4.56 -11.11 1.91
N THR A 107 3.87 -11.77 0.99
CA THR A 107 3.98 -13.23 0.83
C THR A 107 5.43 -13.61 0.48
N GLU A 108 6.02 -12.98 -0.52
CA GLU A 108 7.41 -13.22 -0.93
C GLU A 108 8.40 -12.92 0.21
N GLN A 109 8.16 -11.87 0.98
CA GLN A 109 8.99 -11.49 2.11
C GLN A 109 8.89 -12.49 3.26
N LEU A 110 7.71 -13.01 3.57
CA LEU A 110 7.54 -14.05 4.60
C LEU A 110 8.28 -15.33 4.22
N ASP A 111 8.25 -15.72 2.95
CA ASP A 111 9.02 -16.85 2.44
C ASP A 111 10.54 -16.60 2.56
N GLU A 112 10.98 -15.37 2.31
CA GLU A 112 12.40 -14.98 2.41
C GLU A 112 12.89 -14.85 3.87
N LEU A 113 12.01 -14.43 4.79
CA LEU A 113 12.31 -14.29 6.21
C LEU A 113 12.46 -15.64 6.91
N GLY A 114 11.62 -16.62 6.57
CA GLY A 114 11.56 -17.89 7.29
C GLY A 114 11.42 -17.66 8.80
N ASP A 115 12.33 -18.26 9.58
CA ASP A 115 12.38 -18.12 11.05
C ASP A 115 13.42 -17.11 11.54
N ASP A 116 14.07 -16.35 10.64
CA ASP A 116 15.19 -15.47 10.99
C ASP A 116 14.77 -14.25 11.81
N ASP A 117 13.52 -13.78 11.64
CA ASP A 117 12.97 -12.61 12.35
C ASP A 117 11.47 -12.80 12.68
N PRO A 118 11.16 -13.51 13.77
CA PRO A 118 9.77 -13.82 14.12
C PRO A 118 8.91 -12.59 14.42
N GLU A 119 9.52 -11.50 14.90
CA GLU A 119 8.82 -10.24 15.19
C GLU A 119 8.36 -9.58 13.89
N LEU A 120 9.26 -9.42 12.92
CA LEU A 120 8.91 -8.86 11.61
C LEU A 120 7.94 -9.78 10.86
N ALA A 121 8.18 -11.10 10.89
CA ALA A 121 7.31 -12.06 10.22
C ALA A 121 5.88 -12.06 10.79
N ALA A 122 5.72 -11.88 12.10
CA ALA A 122 4.39 -11.75 12.70
C ALA A 122 3.67 -10.49 12.23
N MET A 123 4.36 -9.35 12.24
CA MET A 123 3.80 -8.07 11.78
C MET A 123 3.43 -8.10 10.29
N VAL A 124 4.31 -8.59 9.42
CA VAL A 124 4.08 -8.70 7.98
C VAL A 124 2.92 -9.65 7.67
N ARG A 125 2.78 -10.74 8.43
CA ARG A 125 1.67 -11.68 8.26
C ARG A 125 0.32 -11.04 8.58
N GLU A 126 0.25 -10.30 9.68
CA GLU A 126 -0.94 -9.55 10.08
C GLU A 126 -1.35 -8.58 8.97
N PHE A 127 -0.44 -7.73 8.50
CA PHE A 127 -0.76 -6.73 7.48
C PHE A 127 -1.10 -7.33 6.12
N ARG A 128 -0.44 -8.43 5.74
CA ARG A 128 -0.82 -9.16 4.53
C ARG A 128 -2.26 -9.66 4.57
N ASP A 129 -2.68 -10.15 5.73
CA ASP A 129 -4.03 -10.68 5.88
C ASP A 129 -5.05 -9.50 5.87
N ASP A 130 -4.72 -8.36 6.48
CA ASP A 130 -5.46 -7.10 6.34
C ASP A 130 -5.57 -6.62 4.88
N GLU A 131 -4.47 -6.63 4.11
CA GLU A 131 -4.50 -6.21 2.71
C GLU A 131 -5.36 -7.09 1.83
N ARG A 132 -5.47 -8.38 2.16
CA ARG A 132 -6.40 -9.27 1.46
C ARG A 132 -7.84 -8.86 1.74
N GLU A 133 -8.16 -8.49 2.97
CA GLU A 133 -9.49 -7.99 3.33
C GLU A 133 -9.79 -6.66 2.62
N HIS A 134 -8.84 -5.73 2.58
CA HIS A 134 -8.96 -4.48 1.84
C HIS A 134 -9.20 -4.72 0.33
N ARG A 135 -8.41 -5.61 -0.29
CA ARG A 135 -8.59 -6.00 -1.69
C ARG A 135 -9.98 -6.55 -1.94
N ASP A 136 -10.40 -7.51 -1.12
CA ASP A 136 -11.67 -8.21 -1.30
C ASP A 136 -12.87 -7.25 -1.07
N ALA A 137 -12.74 -6.31 -0.12
CA ALA A 137 -13.69 -5.22 0.08
C ALA A 137 -13.77 -4.29 -1.13
N ALA A 138 -12.63 -3.92 -1.73
CA ALA A 138 -12.60 -3.10 -2.94
C ALA A 138 -13.23 -3.80 -4.15
N ILE A 139 -13.01 -5.11 -4.31
CA ILE A 139 -13.69 -5.93 -5.32
C ILE A 139 -15.20 -5.95 -5.08
N ALA A 140 -15.65 -6.18 -3.83
CA ALA A 140 -17.06 -6.15 -3.46
C ALA A 140 -17.72 -4.77 -3.69
N ALA A 141 -16.96 -3.70 -3.50
CA ALA A 141 -17.35 -2.32 -3.80
C ALA A 141 -17.37 -2.00 -5.32
N GLY A 142 -17.04 -2.97 -6.17
CA GLY A 142 -17.19 -2.84 -7.62
C GLY A 142 -15.96 -2.31 -8.34
N ALA A 143 -14.76 -2.50 -7.80
CA ALA A 143 -13.50 -2.23 -8.49
C ALA A 143 -13.49 -2.73 -9.95
N GLU A 144 -13.98 -3.95 -10.20
CA GLU A 144 -14.00 -4.56 -11.53
C GLU A 144 -14.96 -3.88 -12.52
N ARG A 145 -15.87 -3.03 -12.04
CA ARG A 145 -16.76 -2.21 -12.87
C ARG A 145 -16.12 -0.89 -13.33
N ALA A 146 -14.90 -0.57 -12.87
CA ALA A 146 -14.23 0.65 -13.25
C ALA A 146 -14.02 0.76 -14.77
N PRO A 147 -14.16 1.95 -15.37
CA PRO A 147 -13.87 2.16 -16.79
C PRO A 147 -12.44 1.73 -17.14
N GLY A 148 -12.31 0.76 -18.04
CA GLY A 148 -10.99 0.24 -18.45
C GLY A 148 -10.26 -0.54 -17.34
N TYR A 149 -11.00 -1.16 -16.40
CA TYR A 149 -10.45 -1.87 -15.24
C TYR A 149 -9.18 -2.69 -15.52
N PRO A 150 -9.11 -3.60 -16.52
CA PRO A 150 -7.91 -4.40 -16.75
C PRO A 150 -6.66 -3.54 -17.00
N VAL A 151 -6.80 -2.46 -17.77
CA VAL A 151 -5.69 -1.55 -18.08
C VAL A 151 -5.27 -0.79 -16.84
N LEU A 152 -6.24 -0.21 -16.12
CA LEU A 152 -6.00 0.55 -14.89
C LEU A 152 -5.31 -0.33 -13.83
N PHE A 153 -5.88 -1.50 -13.57
CA PHE A 153 -5.39 -2.47 -12.61
C PHE A 153 -3.95 -2.88 -12.92
N HIS A 154 -3.66 -3.32 -14.15
CA HIS A 154 -2.31 -3.75 -14.49
C HIS A 154 -1.29 -2.61 -14.54
N ALA A 155 -1.69 -1.40 -14.93
CA ALA A 155 -0.81 -0.23 -14.93
C ALA A 155 -0.41 0.17 -13.50
N ILE A 156 -1.36 0.22 -12.57
CA ILE A 156 -1.10 0.53 -11.16
C ILE A 156 -0.20 -0.53 -10.55
N ARG A 157 -0.50 -1.81 -10.77
CA ARG A 157 0.34 -2.93 -10.31
C ARG A 157 1.78 -2.84 -10.81
N PHE A 158 1.96 -2.46 -12.08
CA PHE A 158 3.29 -2.21 -12.63
C PHE A 158 4.01 -1.07 -11.91
N GLY A 159 3.32 0.04 -11.65
CA GLY A 159 3.83 1.17 -10.87
C GLY A 159 4.29 0.75 -9.46
N CYS A 160 3.47 -0.01 -8.74
CA CYS A 160 3.79 -0.53 -7.41
C CYS A 160 5.04 -1.42 -7.43
N ARG A 161 5.16 -2.35 -8.39
CA ARG A 161 6.38 -3.17 -8.53
C ARG A 161 7.63 -2.33 -8.76
N ALA A 162 7.53 -1.30 -9.60
CA ALA A 162 8.65 -0.39 -9.84
C ALA A 162 9.02 0.39 -8.58
N ALA A 163 8.04 0.90 -7.83
CA ALA A 163 8.26 1.62 -6.58
C ALA A 163 8.94 0.73 -5.51
N ILE A 164 8.47 -0.51 -5.34
CA ILE A 164 9.07 -1.52 -4.45
C ILE A 164 10.52 -1.79 -4.86
N ALA A 165 10.76 -2.07 -6.14
CA ALA A 165 12.10 -2.39 -6.65
C ALA A 165 13.10 -1.23 -6.49
N LEU A 166 12.63 0.01 -6.67
CA LEU A 166 13.45 1.22 -6.48
C LEU A 166 13.73 1.48 -5.00
N SER A 167 12.73 1.34 -4.13
CA SER A 167 12.87 1.55 -2.69
C SER A 167 13.77 0.50 -2.03
N LYS A 168 13.88 -0.70 -2.60
CA LYS A 168 14.84 -1.73 -2.17
C LYS A 168 16.30 -1.27 -2.29
N ARG A 169 16.60 -0.37 -3.24
CA ARG A 169 17.97 0.03 -3.60
C ARG A 169 18.39 1.39 -3.04
N ILE A 170 17.44 2.28 -2.76
CA ILE A 170 17.68 3.70 -2.50
C ILE A 170 17.24 4.09 -1.08
#